data_AF-Q93NN1-F1
#
_entry.id   AF-Q93NN1-F1
#
_cell.length_a   1.000
_cell.length_b   1.000
_cell.length_c   1.000
_cell.angle_alpha   90.00
_cell.angle_beta   90.00
_cell.angle_gamma   90.00
#
_symmetry.space_group_name_H-M   'P 1'
#
loop_
_entity.id
_entity.type
_entity.pdbx_description
1 polymer ?
#
loop_
_entity_poly.entity_id
_entity_poly.type
_entity_poly.pdbx_seq_one_letter_code
_entity_poly.pdbx_strand_id
1 'polypeptide(L)'
;YDWLFNVLYPGQKAMRPEDVAVAVRLYCAEAVRSGITTINENADSAIYPGNIEAAMAVYGEVGVRVVYARMFFDRMDGRIQGYVDTLKARSPQVELCSIMEETAVAKDRITALSDQYHGTAGGRISVWPAPATTTAVTVEGMRWAQAFARDRAVMWT
;
A
#
# COMPACT_ATOMS: atom_id res chain seq x y z
N TYR A 1 -5.82 -6.72 -14.81
CA TYR A 1 -5.59 -5.34 -15.29
C TYR A 1 -6.87 -4.53 -15.45
N ASP A 2 -7.97 -5.05 -16.02
CA ASP A 2 -9.23 -4.26 -16.18
C ASP A 2 -9.72 -3.65 -14.86
N TRP A 3 -10.00 -4.51 -13.87
CA TRP A 3 -10.39 -4.10 -12.52
C TRP A 3 -9.41 -3.11 -11.87
N LEU A 4 -8.10 -3.29 -12.11
CA LEU A 4 -7.06 -2.44 -11.51
C LEU A 4 -7.15 -1.00 -12.01
N PHE A 5 -7.27 -0.81 -13.33
CA PHE A 5 -7.24 0.50 -13.97
C PHE A 5 -8.60 1.20 -14.08
N ASN A 6 -9.71 0.45 -14.03
CA ASN A 6 -11.06 1.01 -14.12
C ASN A 6 -11.82 1.03 -12.79
N VAL A 7 -11.32 0.37 -11.74
CA VAL A 7 -11.97 0.31 -10.42
C VAL A 7 -11.01 0.67 -9.30
N LEU A 8 -9.96 -0.13 -9.09
CA LEU A 8 -9.11 0.01 -7.89
C LEU A 8 -8.42 1.37 -7.82
N TYR A 9 -7.53 1.68 -8.76
CA TYR A 9 -6.75 2.92 -8.72
C TYR A 9 -7.60 4.19 -8.71
N PRO A 10 -8.59 4.37 -9.60
CA PRO A 10 -9.43 5.56 -9.56
C PRO A 10 -10.32 5.63 -8.31
N GLY A 11 -10.81 4.49 -7.82
CA GLY A 11 -11.59 4.42 -6.57
C GLY A 11 -10.76 4.82 -5.35
N GLN A 12 -9.55 4.26 -5.21
CA GLN A 12 -8.61 4.59 -4.15
C GLN A 12 -8.18 6.05 -4.20
N LYS A 13 -7.92 6.60 -5.41
CA LYS A 13 -7.56 8.01 -5.59
C LYS A 13 -8.67 8.96 -5.14
N ALA A 14 -9.94 8.54 -5.26
CA ALA A 14 -11.08 9.36 -4.87
C ALA A 14 -11.37 9.35 -3.36
N MET A 15 -10.83 8.38 -2.62
CA MET A 15 -11.00 8.30 -1.17
C MET A 15 -10.21 9.41 -0.47
N ARG A 16 -10.88 10.09 0.46
CA ARG A 16 -10.23 11.02 1.40
C ARG A 16 -9.75 10.27 2.64
N PRO A 17 -8.85 10.85 3.45
CA PRO A 17 -8.40 10.22 4.68
C PRO A 17 -9.54 9.81 5.62
N GLU A 18 -10.64 10.57 5.66
CA GLU A 18 -11.81 10.25 6.48
C GLU A 18 -12.54 8.99 5.98
N ASP A 19 -12.59 8.79 4.65
CA ASP A 19 -13.15 7.58 4.04
C ASP A 19 -12.27 6.37 4.36
N VAL A 20 -10.94 6.54 4.34
CA VAL A 20 -9.97 5.50 4.70
C VAL A 20 -10.15 5.05 6.15
N ALA A 21 -10.34 6.00 7.08
CA ALA A 21 -10.60 5.66 8.49
C ALA A 21 -11.88 4.82 8.65
N VAL A 22 -12.94 5.16 7.93
CA VAL A 22 -14.19 4.38 7.92
C VAL A 22 -13.96 2.99 7.32
N ALA A 23 -13.25 2.91 6.20
CA ALA A 23 -12.95 1.66 5.51
C ALA A 23 -12.16 0.68 6.41
N VAL A 24 -11.11 1.17 7.08
CA VAL A 24 -10.31 0.35 8.01
C VAL A 24 -11.17 -0.16 9.17
N ARG A 25 -12.03 0.69 9.75
CA ARG A 25 -12.91 0.27 10.85
C ARG A 25 -13.91 -0.78 10.40
N LEU A 26 -14.51 -0.62 9.22
CA LEU A 26 -15.43 -1.58 8.64
C LEU A 26 -14.73 -2.93 8.41
N TYR A 27 -13.55 -2.91 7.77
CA TYR A 27 -12.75 -4.10 7.53
C TYR A 27 -12.43 -4.83 8.83
N CYS A 28 -11.93 -4.11 9.85
CA CYS A 28 -11.60 -4.73 11.12
C CYS A 28 -12.82 -5.26 11.88
N ALA A 29 -13.98 -4.60 11.77
CA ALA A 29 -15.20 -5.09 12.40
C ALA A 29 -15.60 -6.47 11.85
N GLU A 30 -15.56 -6.64 10.54
CA GLU A 30 -15.82 -7.94 9.91
C GLU A 30 -14.72 -8.96 10.27
N ALA A 31 -13.45 -8.58 10.11
CA ALA A 31 -12.31 -9.46 10.35
C ALA A 31 -12.28 -10.01 11.78
N VAL A 32 -12.44 -9.14 12.79
CA VAL A 32 -12.44 -9.57 14.19
C VAL A 32 -13.64 -10.46 14.49
N ARG A 33 -14.81 -10.15 13.94
CA ARG A 33 -16.01 -10.99 14.12
C ARG A 33 -15.85 -12.37 13.50
N SER A 34 -15.08 -12.50 12.42
CA SER A 34 -14.75 -13.78 11.81
C SER A 34 -13.54 -14.48 12.44
N GLY A 35 -12.97 -13.94 13.54
CA GLY A 35 -11.85 -14.54 14.27
C GLY A 35 -10.46 -14.20 13.73
N ILE A 36 -10.34 -13.26 12.78
CA ILE A 36 -9.04 -12.75 12.32
C ILE A 36 -8.46 -11.86 13.41
N THR A 37 -7.21 -12.14 13.79
CA THR A 37 -6.49 -11.40 14.85
C THR A 37 -5.19 -10.75 14.36
N THR A 38 -4.68 -11.18 13.20
CA THR A 38 -3.52 -10.60 12.53
C THR A 38 -3.85 -10.33 11.07
N ILE A 39 -3.60 -9.10 10.63
CA ILE A 39 -3.86 -8.63 9.26
C ILE A 39 -2.52 -8.25 8.64
N ASN A 40 -2.24 -8.75 7.44
CA ASN A 40 -1.15 -8.25 6.61
C ASN A 40 -1.77 -7.36 5.52
N GLU A 41 -1.66 -6.05 5.72
CA GLU A 41 -2.21 -5.00 4.87
C GLU A 41 -1.19 -4.59 3.81
N ASN A 42 -1.44 -4.97 2.56
CA ASN A 42 -0.65 -4.57 1.41
C ASN A 42 -1.17 -3.23 0.85
N ALA A 43 -0.68 -2.13 1.42
CA ALA A 43 -1.26 -0.81 1.21
C ALA A 43 -0.79 -0.15 -0.11
N ASP A 44 -1.61 -0.22 -1.15
CA ASP A 44 -1.39 0.44 -2.46
C ASP A 44 -1.73 1.94 -2.49
N SER A 45 -2.55 2.42 -1.55
CA SER A 45 -3.00 3.82 -1.49
C SER A 45 -2.21 4.70 -0.53
N ALA A 46 -1.16 4.16 0.09
CA ALA A 46 -0.33 4.85 1.07
C ALA A 46 0.64 5.89 0.46
N ILE A 47 0.51 6.16 -0.84
CA ILE A 47 1.15 7.29 -1.52
C ILE A 47 0.35 8.60 -1.31
N TYR A 48 -0.95 8.51 -1.01
CA TYR A 48 -1.81 9.67 -0.86
C TYR A 48 -1.67 10.30 0.54
N PRO A 49 -1.54 11.64 0.64
CA PRO A 49 -1.34 12.31 1.93
C PRO A 49 -2.50 12.08 2.91
N GLY A 50 -2.19 11.84 4.19
CA GLY A 50 -3.16 11.66 5.26
C GLY A 50 -3.72 10.24 5.40
N ASN A 51 -3.61 9.40 4.37
CA ASN A 51 -4.15 8.03 4.40
C ASN A 51 -3.48 7.15 5.45
N ILE A 52 -2.15 7.27 5.59
CA ILE A 52 -1.38 6.49 6.58
C ILE A 52 -1.82 6.87 7.99
N GLU A 53 -1.87 8.17 8.30
CA GLU A 53 -2.20 8.68 9.61
C GLU A 53 -3.62 8.27 10.02
N ALA A 54 -4.57 8.38 9.09
CA ALA A 54 -5.95 7.96 9.28
C ALA A 54 -6.08 6.45 9.53
N ALA A 55 -5.42 5.62 8.71
CA ALA A 55 -5.46 4.17 8.87
C ALA A 55 -4.79 3.71 10.18
N MET A 56 -3.59 4.21 10.47
CA MET A 56 -2.81 3.85 11.66
C MET A 56 -3.52 4.21 12.96
N ALA A 57 -4.22 5.37 13.01
CA ALA A 57 -5.03 5.74 14.16
C ALA A 57 -6.12 4.70 14.46
N VAL A 58 -6.82 4.24 13.42
CA VAL A 58 -7.88 3.22 13.57
C VAL A 58 -7.31 1.86 13.94
N TYR A 59 -6.24 1.40 13.29
CA TYR A 59 -5.59 0.13 13.67
C TYR A 59 -5.11 0.14 15.13
N GLY A 60 -4.53 1.26 15.57
CA GLY A 60 -4.11 1.46 16.96
C GLY A 60 -5.25 1.38 17.95
N GLU A 61 -6.36 2.08 17.68
CA GLU A 61 -7.57 2.10 18.50
C GLU A 61 -8.27 0.73 18.56
N VAL A 62 -8.45 0.07 17.41
CA VAL A 62 -9.13 -1.22 17.30
C VAL A 62 -8.32 -2.33 17.99
N GLY A 63 -6.99 -2.22 18.02
CA GLY A 63 -6.14 -3.14 18.75
C GLY A 63 -5.85 -4.48 18.05
N VAL A 64 -6.14 -4.59 16.76
CA VAL A 64 -5.70 -5.72 15.92
C VAL A 64 -4.18 -5.73 15.75
N ARG A 65 -3.59 -6.90 15.47
CA ARG A 65 -2.19 -7.00 15.06
C ARG A 65 -2.09 -6.74 13.55
N VAL A 66 -1.20 -5.86 13.14
CA VAL A 66 -1.08 -5.42 11.75
C VAL A 66 0.37 -5.48 11.29
N VAL A 67 0.58 -6.13 10.16
CA VAL A 67 1.73 -5.86 9.30
C VAL A 67 1.24 -4.90 8.23
N TYR A 68 1.81 -3.70 8.18
CA TYR A 68 1.53 -2.69 7.18
C TYR A 68 2.64 -2.72 6.13
N ALA A 69 2.40 -3.48 5.06
CA ALA A 69 3.32 -3.66 3.95
C ALA A 69 3.11 -2.54 2.93
N ARG A 70 3.90 -1.46 3.03
CA ARG A 70 3.78 -0.27 2.16
C ARG A 70 4.23 -0.63 0.74
N MET A 71 3.27 -0.74 -0.17
CA MET A 71 3.54 -1.07 -1.57
C MET A 71 4.18 0.10 -2.30
N PHE A 72 5.16 -0.13 -3.18
CA PHE A 72 5.71 0.92 -4.04
C PHE A 72 5.96 0.44 -5.48
N PHE A 73 5.99 1.41 -6.40
CA PHE A 73 6.14 1.22 -7.84
C PHE A 73 7.14 2.26 -8.34
N ASP A 74 8.32 1.84 -8.81
CA ASP A 74 9.38 2.74 -9.30
C ASP A 74 9.77 2.46 -10.77
N ARG A 75 9.02 1.59 -11.45
CA ARG A 75 9.22 1.25 -12.86
C ARG A 75 7.90 1.21 -13.61
N MET A 76 7.86 1.88 -14.76
CA MET A 76 6.79 1.70 -15.74
C MET A 76 7.02 0.43 -16.58
N ASP A 77 6.02 -0.44 -16.72
CA ASP A 77 6.08 -1.54 -17.68
C ASP A 77 5.49 -1.16 -19.04
N GLY A 78 6.32 -0.59 -19.91
CA GLY A 78 5.87 -0.12 -21.23
C GLY A 78 5.31 -1.22 -22.16
N ARG A 79 5.52 -2.50 -21.84
CA ARG A 79 5.01 -3.64 -22.64
C ARG A 79 3.49 -3.74 -22.64
N ILE A 80 2.83 -3.25 -21.58
CA ILE A 80 1.38 -3.39 -21.43
C ILE A 80 0.60 -2.14 -21.85
N GLN A 81 1.25 -1.06 -22.31
CA GLN A 81 0.58 0.23 -22.53
C GLN A 81 -0.62 0.13 -23.48
N GLY A 82 -0.44 -0.43 -24.69
CA GLY A 82 -1.54 -0.58 -25.65
C GLY A 82 -2.69 -1.49 -25.16
N TYR A 83 -2.36 -2.45 -24.29
CA TYR A 83 -3.37 -3.28 -23.63
C TYR A 83 -4.12 -2.49 -22.55
N VAL A 84 -3.43 -1.66 -21.76
CA VAL A 84 -4.04 -0.75 -20.78
C VAL A 84 -4.97 0.24 -21.47
N ASP A 85 -4.57 0.82 -22.61
CA ASP A 85 -5.40 1.76 -23.37
C ASP A 85 -6.71 1.09 -23.84
N THR A 86 -6.61 -0.16 -24.32
CA THR A 86 -7.77 -0.97 -24.73
C THR A 86 -8.71 -1.26 -23.54
N LEU A 87 -8.15 -1.54 -22.36
CA LEU A 87 -8.94 -1.76 -21.15
C LEU A 87 -9.61 -0.46 -20.67
N LYS A 88 -8.90 0.68 -20.71
CA LYS A 88 -9.45 1.97 -20.29
C LYS A 88 -10.63 2.41 -21.15
N ALA A 89 -10.69 2.01 -22.41
CA ALA A 89 -11.81 2.27 -23.31
C ALA A 89 -13.13 1.60 -22.87
N ARG A 90 -13.10 0.62 -21.95
CA ARG A 90 -14.34 0.06 -21.36
C ARG A 90 -15.07 1.04 -20.44
N SER A 91 -14.32 1.94 -19.81
CA SER A 91 -14.83 3.00 -18.93
C SER A 91 -14.09 4.30 -19.22
N PRO A 92 -14.30 4.92 -20.39
CA PRO A 92 -13.51 6.06 -20.85
C PRO A 92 -13.70 7.33 -19.99
N GLN A 93 -14.80 7.40 -19.24
CA GLN A 93 -15.09 8.46 -18.28
C GLN A 93 -14.28 8.35 -16.97
N VAL A 94 -13.67 7.19 -16.72
CA VAL A 94 -12.85 6.95 -15.53
C VAL A 94 -11.40 7.32 -15.86
N GLU A 95 -10.82 8.21 -15.06
CA GLU A 95 -9.44 8.70 -15.22
C GLU A 95 -8.40 7.55 -15.11
N LEU A 96 -7.41 7.53 -16.00
CA LEU A 96 -6.24 6.68 -15.83
C LEU A 96 -5.32 7.28 -14.76
N CYS A 97 -5.07 6.54 -13.69
CA CYS A 97 -4.26 6.99 -12.57
C CYS A 97 -2.86 6.34 -12.57
N SER A 98 -1.85 7.07 -12.10
CA SER A 98 -0.51 6.55 -11.83
C SER A 98 -0.16 6.77 -10.36
N ILE A 99 0.38 5.73 -9.72
CA ILE A 99 0.93 5.75 -8.35
C ILE A 99 2.44 5.44 -8.36
N MET A 100 3.08 5.63 -9.51
CA MET A 100 4.52 5.47 -9.66
C MET A 100 5.24 6.63 -8.95
N GLU A 101 6.30 6.30 -8.21
CA GLU A 101 7.17 7.26 -7.54
C GLU A 101 8.64 6.91 -7.79
N GLU A 102 9.54 7.88 -7.69
CA GLU A 102 10.97 7.62 -7.87
C GLU A 102 11.50 6.66 -6.79
N THR A 103 12.48 5.82 -7.15
CA THR A 103 13.08 4.83 -6.24
C THR A 103 13.56 5.47 -4.94
N ALA A 104 14.25 6.62 -5.00
CA ALA A 104 14.74 7.31 -3.80
C ALA A 104 13.59 7.81 -2.91
N VAL A 105 12.55 8.39 -3.52
CA VAL A 105 11.37 8.89 -2.81
C VAL A 105 10.63 7.75 -2.10
N ALA A 106 10.47 6.58 -2.75
CA ALA A 106 9.87 5.40 -2.14
C ALA A 106 10.66 4.95 -0.90
N LYS A 107 11.99 4.88 -1.02
CA LYS A 107 12.90 4.48 0.07
C LYS A 107 12.75 5.41 1.27
N ASP A 108 12.79 6.72 1.05
CA ASP A 108 12.70 7.72 2.11
C ASP A 108 11.35 7.65 2.83
N ARG A 109 10.24 7.57 2.07
CA ARG A 109 8.88 7.53 2.62
C ARG A 109 8.62 6.25 3.42
N ILE A 110 9.07 5.10 2.93
CA ILE A 110 8.91 3.82 3.64
C ILE A 110 9.80 3.81 4.89
N THR A 111 11.01 4.36 4.82
CA THR A 111 11.90 4.45 5.98
C THR A 111 11.29 5.33 7.05
N ALA A 112 10.80 6.53 6.69
CA ALA A 112 10.12 7.43 7.62
C ALA A 112 8.85 6.80 8.23
N LEU A 113 8.04 6.12 7.42
CA LEU A 113 6.87 5.36 7.89
C LEU A 113 7.27 4.29 8.92
N SER A 114 8.33 3.53 8.63
CA SER A 114 8.84 2.52 9.56
C SER A 114 9.38 3.14 10.84
N ASP A 115 10.14 4.22 10.75
CA ASP A 115 10.72 4.89 11.93
C ASP A 115 9.63 5.45 12.85
N GLN A 116 8.52 5.92 12.28
CA GLN A 116 7.40 6.49 13.02
C GLN A 116 6.44 5.45 13.60
N TYR A 117 6.12 4.38 12.85
CA TYR A 117 5.00 3.47 13.20
C TYR A 117 5.41 2.04 13.53
N HIS A 118 6.61 1.58 13.15
CA HIS A 118 7.03 0.22 13.48
C HIS A 118 7.17 0.03 15.01
N GLY A 119 6.55 -1.02 15.54
CA GLY A 119 6.55 -1.32 16.98
C GLY A 119 5.56 -0.51 17.82
N THR A 120 4.81 0.40 17.21
CA THR A 120 3.79 1.20 17.91
C THR A 120 2.56 0.37 18.30
N ALA A 121 1.61 1.02 18.99
CA ALA A 121 0.40 0.38 19.54
C ALA A 121 0.73 -0.84 20.43
N GLY A 122 1.75 -0.72 21.28
CA GLY A 122 2.20 -1.81 22.15
C GLY A 122 2.79 -3.00 21.37
N GLY A 123 3.56 -2.74 20.31
CA GLY A 123 4.19 -3.79 19.49
C GLY A 123 3.24 -4.50 18.53
N ARG A 124 2.03 -3.99 18.32
CA ARG A 124 1.03 -4.62 17.44
C ARG A 124 1.16 -4.24 15.97
N ILE A 125 1.77 -3.09 15.66
CA ILE A 125 1.95 -2.60 14.30
C ILE A 125 3.40 -2.84 13.87
N SER A 126 3.59 -3.51 12.73
CA SER A 126 4.87 -3.70 12.06
C SER A 126 4.81 -3.08 10.66
N VAL A 127 5.90 -2.50 10.19
CA VAL A 127 6.01 -1.92 8.84
C VAL A 127 6.99 -2.73 8.01
N TRP A 128 6.58 -3.16 6.81
CA TRP A 128 7.41 -3.87 5.82
C TRP A 128 7.48 -3.09 4.49
N PRO A 129 8.60 -3.13 3.77
CA PRO A 129 8.64 -2.67 2.38
C PRO A 129 7.99 -3.71 1.45
N ALA A 130 7.18 -3.26 0.49
CA ALA A 130 6.48 -4.15 -0.44
C ALA A 130 6.71 -3.72 -1.91
N PRO A 131 7.81 -4.15 -2.57
CA PRO A 131 7.95 -3.95 -4.01
C PRO A 131 6.79 -4.62 -4.76
N ALA A 132 5.94 -3.84 -5.44
CA ALA A 132 4.64 -4.32 -5.91
C ALA A 132 4.70 -5.56 -6.81
N THR A 133 5.53 -5.54 -7.87
CA THR A 133 5.80 -6.71 -8.72
C THR A 133 7.19 -6.60 -9.35
N THR A 134 7.74 -7.71 -9.83
CA THR A 134 9.00 -7.73 -10.58
C THR A 134 8.98 -6.93 -11.89
N THR A 135 7.79 -6.63 -12.42
CA THR A 135 7.63 -5.81 -13.64
C THR A 135 7.44 -4.33 -13.35
N ALA A 136 6.93 -3.98 -12.16
CA ALA A 136 6.65 -2.60 -11.77
C ALA A 136 7.68 -2.03 -10.78
N VAL A 137 8.69 -2.82 -10.43
CA VAL A 137 9.79 -2.40 -9.55
C VAL A 137 11.14 -2.69 -10.17
N THR A 138 12.08 -1.76 -10.01
CA THR A 138 13.47 -1.92 -10.43
C THR A 138 14.18 -3.00 -9.60
N VAL A 139 15.25 -3.56 -10.16
CA VAL A 139 16.13 -4.48 -9.40
C VAL A 139 16.72 -3.79 -8.17
N GLU A 140 17.02 -2.50 -8.27
CA GLU A 140 17.49 -1.68 -7.15
C GLU A 140 16.44 -1.59 -6.03
N GLY A 141 15.19 -1.28 -6.37
CA GLY A 141 14.08 -1.21 -5.42
C GLY A 141 13.87 -2.53 -4.68
N MET A 142 13.87 -3.66 -5.40
CA MET A 142 13.72 -5.00 -4.79
C MET A 142 14.89 -5.35 -3.86
N ARG A 143 16.14 -5.09 -4.28
CA ARG A 143 17.33 -5.33 -3.44
C ARG A 143 17.35 -4.46 -2.20
N TRP A 144 16.89 -3.21 -2.31
CA TRP A 144 16.72 -2.34 -1.15
C TRP A 144 15.67 -2.91 -0.18
N ALA A 145 14.51 -3.35 -0.66
CA ALA A 145 13.48 -3.94 0.19
C ALA A 145 14.00 -5.19 0.93
N GLN A 146 14.75 -6.04 0.24
CA GLN A 146 15.42 -7.20 0.84
C GLN A 146 16.43 -6.81 1.94
N ALA A 147 17.30 -5.83 1.67
CA ALA A 147 18.29 -5.36 2.64
C ALA A 147 17.62 -4.70 3.86
N PHE A 148 16.63 -3.84 3.62
CA PHE A 148 15.83 -3.20 4.65
C PHE A 148 15.20 -4.24 5.59
N ALA A 149 14.59 -5.28 5.03
CA ALA A 149 13.97 -6.35 5.78
C ALA A 149 14.97 -7.09 6.67
N ARG A 150 16.13 -7.47 6.10
CA ARG A 150 17.22 -8.12 6.85
C ARG A 150 17.72 -7.24 7.99
N ASP A 151 18.03 -5.98 7.71
CA ASP A 151 18.69 -5.08 8.67
C ASP A 151 17.77 -4.68 9.83
N ARG A 152 16.44 -4.73 9.63
CA ARG A 152 15.43 -4.44 10.65
C ARG A 152 14.74 -5.68 11.22
N ALA A 153 15.20 -6.89 10.87
CA ALA A 153 14.61 -8.17 11.28
C ALA A 153 13.09 -8.28 11.00
N VAL A 154 12.68 -7.77 9.84
CA VAL A 154 11.31 -7.87 9.31
C VAL A 154 11.30 -8.64 7.99
N MET A 155 10.15 -8.74 7.34
CA MET A 155 10.04 -9.31 6.00
C MET A 155 9.80 -8.22 4.95
N TRP A 156 9.82 -8.62 3.68
CA TRP A 156 9.35 -7.85 2.53
C TRP A 156 8.46 -8.78 1.70
N THR A 157 7.56 -8.20 0.91
CA THR A 157 6.63 -8.97 0.05
C THR A 157 6.95 -8.78 -1.42
#